data_AF-A0A8T4DW91-F1
#
_entry.id   AF-A0A8T4DW91-F1
#
_cell.length_a   1.000
_cell.length_b   1.000
_cell.length_c   1.000
_cell.angle_alpha   90.00
_cell.angle_beta   90.00
_cell.angle_gamma   90.00
#
_symmetry.space_group_name_H-M   'P 1'
#
loop_
_entity.id
_entity.type
_entity.pdbx_description
1 polymer ?
#
loop_
_entity_poly.entity_id
_entity_poly.type
_entity_poly.pdbx_seq_one_letter_code
_entity_poly.pdbx_strand_id
1 'polypeptide(L)'
;MKTIIIDFLTQALPYISGLYTLIWIVIGFFVTILLSFIIPRERIDAIMKKIGLILLFFFVPVLFFRIFLNTTFGAEQISFSVVICITIFLMYLLAFTYAYHKTRHLTQSEVARTNIIKTILTNQGRSSAFIGGAMLAIPEWSVEAGLYMALLGIALFAFIPYILARFHKKETQLKESGHQKKTLPWYLKLYPWYLIGVLCAAVGLHAFTGLTTADFGDGGIVLQFYSALTVPAALY
;
A
#
# COMPACT_ATOMS: atom_id res chain seq x y z
N MET A 1 -2.78 16.05 32.10
CA MET A 1 -3.72 17.07 31.60
C MET A 1 -3.75 16.88 30.09
N LYS A 2 -4.77 16.20 29.54
CA LYS A 2 -4.86 16.00 28.08
C LYS A 2 -5.05 17.36 27.42
N THR A 3 -4.28 17.63 26.38
CA THR A 3 -4.43 18.88 25.61
C THR A 3 -5.67 18.78 24.72
N ILE A 4 -6.31 19.91 24.43
CA ILE A 4 -7.49 20.00 23.54
C ILE A 4 -7.26 19.25 22.21
N ILE A 5 -6.03 19.26 21.71
CA ILE A 5 -5.62 18.55 20.50
C ILE A 5 -5.73 17.04 20.68
N ILE A 6 -5.22 16.47 21.77
CA ILE A 6 -5.27 15.02 22.04
C ILE A 6 -6.71 14.54 22.20
N ASP A 7 -7.58 15.33 22.85
CA ASP A 7 -8.99 14.99 22.99
C ASP A 7 -9.71 14.99 21.63
N PHE A 8 -9.43 15.98 20.77
CA PHE A 8 -9.95 16.00 19.41
C PHE A 8 -9.51 14.78 18.59
N LEU A 9 -8.20 14.45 18.62
CA LEU A 9 -7.67 13.30 17.88
C LEU A 9 -8.33 12.00 18.33
N THR A 10 -8.53 11.83 19.65
CA THR A 10 -9.16 10.64 20.23
C THR A 10 -10.62 10.52 19.80
N GLN A 11 -11.36 11.62 19.73
CA GLN A 11 -12.76 11.64 19.29
C GLN A 11 -12.91 11.40 17.78
N ALA A 12 -11.97 11.87 16.97
CA ALA A 12 -12.00 11.72 15.52
C ALA A 12 -11.56 10.32 15.04
N LEU A 13 -10.69 9.63 15.80
CA LEU A 13 -10.06 8.37 15.42
C LEU A 13 -11.04 7.25 15.00
N PRO A 14 -12.16 7.01 15.72
CA PRO A 14 -13.14 5.98 15.34
C PRO A 14 -13.77 6.23 13.96
N TYR A 15 -13.89 7.49 13.54
CA TYR A 15 -14.52 7.84 12.27
C TYR A 15 -13.59 7.64 11.08
N ILE A 16 -12.28 7.65 11.27
CA ILE A 16 -11.27 7.50 10.21
C ILE A 16 -10.58 6.14 10.20
N SER A 17 -11.06 5.19 11.01
CA SER A 17 -10.50 3.84 11.15
C SER A 17 -11.58 2.76 11.12
N GLY A 18 -11.17 1.50 10.90
CA GLY A 18 -12.09 0.37 10.85
C GLY A 18 -13.12 0.47 9.73
N LEU A 19 -14.34 -0.03 9.97
CA LEU A 19 -15.44 -0.06 8.99
C LEU A 19 -15.89 1.34 8.53
N TYR A 20 -15.73 2.38 9.36
CA TYR A 20 -16.10 3.75 8.98
C TYR A 20 -15.25 4.30 7.84
N THR A 21 -14.09 3.70 7.56
CA THR A 21 -13.31 4.03 6.37
C THR A 21 -14.10 3.83 5.08
N LEU A 22 -15.03 2.87 5.02
CA LEU A 22 -15.90 2.64 3.87
C LEU A 22 -16.75 3.86 3.52
N ILE A 23 -17.23 4.60 4.51
CA ILE A 23 -18.01 5.83 4.29
C ILE A 23 -17.15 6.88 3.60
N TRP A 24 -15.88 7.00 4.01
CA TRP A 24 -14.93 7.90 3.37
C TRP A 24 -14.56 7.47 1.95
N ILE A 25 -14.55 6.17 1.63
CA ILE A 25 -14.46 5.68 0.24
C ILE A 25 -15.60 6.25 -0.61
N VAL A 26 -16.83 6.14 -0.10
CA VAL A 26 -18.01 6.61 -0.81
C VAL A 26 -17.98 8.13 -0.99
N ILE A 27 -17.66 8.88 0.06
CA ILE A 27 -17.51 10.33 -0.02
C ILE A 27 -16.44 10.71 -1.05
N GLY A 28 -15.29 10.04 -1.03
CA GLY A 28 -14.20 10.32 -1.95
C GLY A 28 -14.52 10.04 -3.40
N PHE A 29 -15.28 8.98 -3.66
CA PHE A 29 -15.81 8.68 -4.98
C PHE A 29 -16.68 9.82 -5.50
N PHE A 30 -17.64 10.31 -4.71
CA PHE A 30 -18.50 11.43 -5.10
C PHE A 30 -17.74 12.75 -5.28
N VAL A 31 -16.80 13.06 -4.38
CA VAL A 31 -15.95 14.25 -4.51
C VAL A 31 -15.12 14.18 -5.79
N THR A 32 -14.55 13.03 -6.10
CA THR A 32 -13.75 12.83 -7.34
C THR A 32 -14.63 13.00 -8.58
N ILE A 33 -15.85 12.46 -8.58
CA ILE A 33 -16.83 12.68 -9.65
C ILE A 33 -17.12 14.17 -9.80
N LEU A 34 -17.41 14.87 -8.70
CA LEU A 34 -17.75 16.28 -8.74
C LEU A 34 -16.60 17.13 -9.27
N LEU A 35 -15.38 16.86 -8.80
CA LEU A 35 -14.16 17.52 -9.28
C LEU A 35 -13.89 17.24 -10.76
N SER A 36 -14.25 16.05 -11.25
CA SER A 36 -14.06 15.70 -12.66
C SER A 36 -14.91 16.54 -13.63
N PHE A 37 -16.01 17.15 -13.17
CA PHE A 37 -16.82 18.06 -13.97
C PHE A 37 -16.21 19.46 -14.13
N ILE A 38 -15.37 19.87 -13.17
CA ILE A 38 -14.85 21.25 -13.08
C ILE A 38 -13.37 21.32 -13.47
N ILE A 39 -12.61 20.28 -13.13
CA ILE A 39 -11.16 20.25 -13.29
C ILE A 39 -10.79 19.31 -14.45
N PRO A 40 -9.95 19.76 -15.40
CA PRO A 40 -9.43 18.89 -16.44
C PRO A 40 -8.76 17.65 -15.85
N ARG A 41 -9.06 16.48 -16.44
CA ARG A 41 -8.58 15.17 -15.96
C ARG A 41 -7.06 15.11 -15.78
N GLU A 42 -6.30 15.78 -16.65
CA GLU A 42 -4.85 15.84 -16.58
C GLU A 42 -4.33 16.51 -15.29
N ARG A 43 -5.02 17.55 -14.81
CA ARG A 43 -4.67 18.22 -13.55
C ARG A 43 -5.00 17.35 -12.36
N ILE A 44 -6.14 16.66 -12.40
CA ILE A 44 -6.53 15.69 -11.37
C ILE A 44 -5.46 14.61 -11.28
N ASP A 45 -5.11 13.97 -12.39
CA ASP A 45 -4.08 12.92 -12.43
C ASP A 45 -2.71 13.40 -11.90
N ALA A 46 -2.33 14.65 -12.19
CA ALA A 46 -1.09 15.22 -11.68
C ALA A 46 -1.11 15.46 -10.17
N ILE A 47 -2.24 15.92 -9.63
CA ILE A 47 -2.44 16.13 -8.18
C ILE A 47 -2.45 14.78 -7.47
N MET A 48 -3.21 13.81 -7.99
CA MET A 48 -3.33 12.47 -7.41
C MET A 48 -1.98 11.75 -7.37
N LYS A 49 -1.15 11.89 -8.42
CA LYS A 49 0.24 11.38 -8.39
C LYS A 49 1.09 11.98 -7.28
N LYS A 50 0.92 13.28 -6.97
CA LYS A 50 1.64 13.94 -5.87
C LYS A 50 1.14 13.44 -4.52
N ILE A 51 -0.19 13.37 -4.34
CA ILE A 51 -0.83 12.86 -3.13
C ILE A 51 -0.37 11.42 -2.87
N GLY A 52 -0.48 10.54 -3.87
CA GLY A 52 -0.02 9.16 -3.77
C GLY A 52 1.46 9.02 -3.41
N LEU A 53 2.32 9.93 -3.90
CA LEU A 53 3.74 9.94 -3.54
C LEU A 53 3.96 10.38 -2.08
N ILE A 54 3.23 11.40 -1.61
CA ILE A 54 3.26 11.81 -0.20
C ILE A 54 2.79 10.65 0.69
N LEU A 55 1.70 10.00 0.31
CA LEU A 55 1.17 8.86 1.06
C LEU A 55 2.16 7.71 1.13
N LEU A 56 2.75 7.38 -0.01
CA LEU A 56 3.75 6.34 -0.11
C LEU A 56 4.94 6.63 0.82
N PHE A 57 5.50 7.84 0.83
CA PHE A 57 6.72 8.11 1.59
C PHE A 57 6.52 8.50 3.06
N PHE A 58 5.35 9.01 3.44
CA PHE A 58 5.15 9.53 4.80
C PHE A 58 4.10 8.74 5.58
N PHE A 59 3.05 8.25 4.94
CA PHE A 59 1.91 7.64 5.64
C PHE A 59 2.03 6.11 5.72
N VAL A 60 2.39 5.46 4.61
CA VAL A 60 2.58 4.00 4.56
C VAL A 60 3.68 3.50 5.52
N PRO A 61 4.86 4.14 5.62
CA PRO A 61 5.91 3.68 6.52
C PRO A 61 5.49 3.82 7.99
N VAL A 62 4.80 4.91 8.34
CA VAL A 62 4.31 5.12 9.70
C VAL A 62 3.21 4.12 10.06
N LEU A 63 2.33 3.80 9.11
CA LEU A 63 1.34 2.73 9.27
C LEU A 63 2.02 1.39 9.56
N PHE A 64 3.04 1.02 8.79
CA PHE A 64 3.77 -0.23 9.01
C PHE A 64 4.55 -0.20 10.32
N PHE A 65 5.24 0.89 10.62
CA PHE A 65 5.93 1.05 11.91
C PHE A 65 4.98 0.78 13.08
N ARG A 66 3.79 1.41 13.08
CA ARG A 66 2.76 1.20 14.11
C ARG A 66 2.34 -0.26 14.20
N ILE A 67 2.03 -0.90 13.07
CA ILE A 67 1.56 -2.30 13.04
C ILE A 67 2.62 -3.23 13.65
N PHE A 68 3.87 -3.15 13.17
CA PHE A 68 4.94 -4.04 13.63
C PHE A 68 5.39 -3.75 15.06
N LEU A 69 5.39 -2.50 15.49
CA LEU A 69 5.72 -2.16 16.88
C LEU A 69 4.69 -2.72 17.88
N ASN A 70 3.43 -2.88 17.46
CA ASN A 70 2.39 -3.48 18.29
C ASN A 70 2.28 -5.00 18.09
N THR A 71 3.12 -5.61 17.27
CA THR A 71 3.03 -7.04 16.95
C THR A 71 4.17 -7.79 17.62
N THR A 72 3.83 -8.70 18.54
CA THR A 72 4.78 -9.63 19.11
C THR A 72 5.09 -10.74 18.10
N PHE A 73 6.35 -10.83 17.66
CA PHE A 73 6.80 -11.88 16.75
C PHE A 73 7.18 -13.15 17.52
N GLY A 74 6.21 -14.04 17.71
CA GLY A 74 6.43 -15.41 18.17
C GLY A 74 6.57 -16.42 17.03
N ALA A 75 6.72 -17.70 17.38
CA ALA A 75 6.85 -18.78 16.40
C ALA A 75 5.62 -18.92 15.48
N GLU A 76 4.42 -18.66 16.01
CA GLU A 76 3.17 -18.70 15.25
C GLU A 76 3.10 -17.56 14.23
N GLN A 77 3.46 -16.33 14.62
CA GLN A 77 3.46 -15.16 13.74
C GLN A 77 4.50 -15.29 12.63
N ILE A 78 5.67 -15.88 12.94
CA ILE A 78 6.69 -16.21 11.93
C ILE A 78 6.16 -17.26 10.96
N SER A 79 5.55 -18.34 11.46
CA SER A 79 4.97 -19.40 10.62
C SER A 79 3.88 -18.84 9.71
N PHE A 80 2.98 -18.02 10.26
CA PHE A 80 1.95 -17.32 9.50
C PHE A 80 2.55 -16.41 8.43
N SER A 81 3.58 -15.63 8.77
CA SER A 81 4.27 -14.74 7.82
C SER A 81 4.88 -15.52 6.64
N VAL A 82 5.48 -16.69 6.91
CA VAL A 82 6.00 -17.57 5.85
C VAL A 82 4.89 -18.07 4.94
N VAL A 83 3.79 -18.55 5.51
CA VAL A 83 2.61 -19.01 4.75
C VAL A 83 2.08 -17.89 3.86
N ILE A 84 1.91 -16.67 4.41
CA ILE A 84 1.43 -15.52 3.65
C ILE A 84 2.39 -15.14 2.53
N CYS A 85 3.71 -15.13 2.77
CA CYS A 85 4.70 -14.88 1.71
C CYS A 85 4.56 -15.88 0.55
N ILE A 86 4.39 -17.16 0.87
CA ILE A 86 4.17 -18.21 -0.14
C ILE A 86 2.85 -17.97 -0.88
N THR A 87 1.77 -17.69 -0.16
CA THR A 87 0.45 -17.42 -0.76
C THR A 87 0.50 -16.21 -1.70
N ILE A 88 1.11 -15.10 -1.27
CA ILE A 88 1.26 -13.89 -2.11
C ILE A 88 2.08 -14.21 -3.36
N PHE A 89 3.20 -14.93 -3.21
CA PHE A 89 4.02 -15.34 -4.34
C PHE A 89 3.23 -16.18 -5.35
N LEU A 90 2.55 -17.23 -4.89
CA LEU A 90 1.74 -18.11 -5.74
C LEU A 90 0.62 -17.36 -6.44
N MET A 91 -0.05 -16.46 -5.71
CA MET A 91 -1.11 -15.62 -6.25
C MET A 91 -0.62 -14.72 -7.39
N TYR A 92 0.53 -14.05 -7.22
CA TYR A 92 1.11 -13.23 -8.29
C TYR A 92 1.64 -14.07 -9.45
N LEU A 93 2.18 -15.26 -9.17
CA LEU A 93 2.58 -16.22 -10.19
C LEU A 93 1.39 -16.64 -11.05
N LEU A 94 0.26 -17.00 -10.43
CA LEU A 94 -0.98 -17.34 -11.12
C LEU A 94 -1.53 -16.17 -11.94
N ALA A 95 -1.54 -14.96 -11.37
CA ALA A 95 -1.96 -13.77 -12.10
C ALA A 95 -1.07 -13.52 -13.34
N PHE A 96 0.24 -13.71 -13.20
CA PHE A 96 1.20 -13.57 -14.29
C PHE A 96 1.00 -14.64 -15.39
N THR A 97 0.89 -15.92 -15.01
CA THR A 97 0.71 -17.02 -15.98
C THR A 97 -0.62 -16.88 -16.71
N TYR A 98 -1.70 -16.54 -15.99
CA TYR A 98 -3.00 -16.23 -16.59
C TYR A 98 -2.91 -15.07 -17.58
N ALA A 99 -2.30 -13.94 -17.18
CA ALA A 99 -2.14 -12.79 -18.05
C ALA A 99 -1.31 -13.11 -19.31
N TYR A 100 -0.24 -13.88 -19.14
CA TYR A 100 0.61 -14.31 -20.25
C TYR A 100 -0.14 -15.23 -21.21
N HIS A 101 -0.90 -16.21 -20.69
CA HIS A 101 -1.70 -17.13 -21.49
C HIS A 101 -2.80 -16.40 -22.26
N LYS A 102 -3.57 -15.55 -21.57
CA LYS A 102 -4.67 -14.76 -22.17
C LYS A 102 -4.17 -13.85 -23.30
N THR A 103 -2.98 -13.29 -23.14
CA THR A 103 -2.41 -12.37 -24.15
C THR A 103 -1.65 -13.07 -25.27
N ARG A 104 -1.35 -14.37 -25.16
CA ARG A 104 -0.60 -15.13 -26.17
C ARG A 104 -1.41 -15.31 -27.47
N HIS A 105 -2.73 -15.35 -27.38
CA HIS A 105 -3.64 -15.55 -28.52
C HIS A 105 -4.20 -14.24 -29.09
N LEU A 106 -3.84 -13.09 -28.51
CA LEU A 106 -4.30 -11.80 -28.99
C LEU A 106 -3.35 -11.31 -30.09
N THR A 107 -3.88 -11.06 -31.29
CA THR A 107 -3.19 -10.41 -32.43
C THR A 107 -2.97 -8.91 -32.19
N GLN A 108 -2.69 -8.50 -30.95
CA GLN A 108 -2.47 -7.11 -30.57
C GLN A 108 -0.97 -6.79 -30.48
N SER A 109 -0.62 -5.52 -30.66
CA SER A 109 0.76 -5.04 -30.55
C SER A 109 1.39 -5.42 -29.20
N GLU A 110 2.71 -5.62 -29.17
CA GLU A 110 3.45 -6.00 -27.96
C GLU A 110 3.23 -5.01 -26.79
N VAL A 111 2.97 -3.74 -27.13
CA VAL A 111 2.59 -2.68 -26.19
C VAL A 111 1.24 -2.97 -25.53
N ALA A 112 0.21 -3.32 -26.31
CA ALA A 112 -1.12 -3.63 -25.78
C ALA A 112 -1.09 -4.87 -24.88
N ARG A 113 -0.36 -5.90 -25.30
CA ARG A 113 -0.11 -7.11 -24.48
C ARG A 113 0.55 -6.78 -23.15
N THR A 114 1.56 -5.92 -23.17
CA THR A 114 2.25 -5.47 -21.95
C THR A 114 1.30 -4.71 -21.02
N ASN A 115 0.45 -3.83 -21.55
CA ASN A 115 -0.52 -3.07 -20.75
C ASN A 115 -1.58 -3.97 -20.10
N ILE A 116 -2.03 -5.03 -20.80
CA ILE A 116 -2.95 -6.02 -20.23
C ILE A 116 -2.29 -6.76 -19.05
N ILE A 117 -1.04 -7.20 -19.21
CA ILE A 117 -0.29 -7.88 -18.13
C ILE A 117 -0.13 -6.95 -16.92
N LYS A 118 0.31 -5.70 -17.14
CA LYS A 118 0.42 -4.69 -16.07
C LYS A 118 -0.92 -4.52 -15.34
N THR A 119 -2.01 -4.38 -16.09
CA THR A 119 -3.36 -4.20 -15.52
C THR A 119 -3.76 -5.37 -14.64
N ILE A 120 -3.63 -6.62 -15.13
CA ILE A 120 -3.99 -7.82 -14.35
C ILE A 120 -3.16 -7.91 -13.06
N LEU A 121 -1.85 -7.69 -13.13
CA LEU A 121 -0.98 -7.71 -11.95
C LEU A 121 -1.35 -6.63 -10.94
N THR A 122 -1.64 -5.40 -11.40
CA THR A 122 -2.07 -4.31 -10.51
C THR A 122 -3.46 -4.55 -9.91
N ASN A 123 -4.37 -5.18 -10.66
CA ASN A 123 -5.70 -5.55 -10.16
C ASN A 123 -5.59 -6.61 -9.08
N GLN A 124 -4.73 -7.61 -9.27
CA GLN A 124 -4.51 -8.63 -8.26
C GLN A 124 -4.10 -8.01 -6.93
N GLY A 125 -3.16 -7.05 -7.01
CA GLY A 125 -2.75 -6.28 -5.84
C GLY A 125 -3.87 -5.56 -5.11
N ARG A 126 -4.75 -4.89 -5.86
CA ARG A 126 -5.93 -4.20 -5.30
C ARG A 126 -6.90 -5.19 -4.62
N SER A 127 -7.18 -6.32 -5.26
CA SER A 127 -8.04 -7.36 -4.69
C SER A 127 -7.48 -7.97 -3.41
N SER A 128 -6.17 -8.20 -3.34
CA SER A 128 -5.53 -8.68 -2.12
C SER A 128 -5.60 -7.68 -0.98
N ALA A 129 -5.47 -6.38 -1.27
CA ALA A 129 -5.58 -5.35 -0.24
C ALA A 129 -6.98 -5.34 0.39
N PHE A 130 -8.02 -5.66 -0.40
CA PHE A 130 -9.38 -5.82 0.11
C PHE A 130 -9.51 -7.00 1.09
N ILE A 131 -8.84 -8.13 0.82
CA ILE A 131 -8.81 -9.27 1.76
C ILE A 131 -8.20 -8.86 3.10
N GLY A 132 -7.08 -8.13 3.07
CA GLY A 132 -6.45 -7.61 4.29
C GLY A 132 -7.36 -6.66 5.07
N GLY A 133 -8.09 -5.79 4.35
CA GLY A 133 -9.11 -4.93 4.94
C GLY A 133 -10.28 -5.71 5.56
N ALA A 134 -10.71 -6.81 4.94
CA ALA A 134 -11.74 -7.69 5.49
C ALA A 134 -11.25 -8.43 6.75
N MET A 135 -9.99 -8.88 6.77
CA MET A 135 -9.39 -9.51 7.95
C MET A 135 -9.32 -8.54 9.15
N LEU A 136 -9.05 -7.26 8.91
CA LEU A 136 -9.08 -6.23 9.97
C LEU A 136 -10.45 -6.04 10.63
N ALA A 137 -11.54 -6.40 9.95
CA ALA A 137 -12.87 -6.28 10.51
C ALA A 137 -13.17 -7.37 11.57
N ILE A 138 -12.30 -8.39 11.68
CA ILE A 138 -12.38 -9.47 12.65
C ILE A 138 -11.38 -9.15 13.78
N PRO A 139 -11.83 -8.74 14.99
CA PRO A 139 -10.95 -8.30 16.08
C PRO A 139 -9.91 -9.36 16.47
N GLU A 140 -10.30 -10.63 16.46
CA GLU A 140 -9.47 -11.78 16.80
C GLU A 140 -8.30 -11.97 15.81
N TRP A 141 -8.42 -11.44 14.59
CA TRP A 141 -7.40 -11.56 13.53
C TRP A 141 -6.62 -10.27 13.33
N SER A 142 -6.71 -9.32 14.25
CA SER A 142 -6.08 -8.00 14.09
C SER A 142 -4.56 -8.07 13.87
N VAL A 143 -3.89 -9.02 14.50
CA VAL A 143 -2.44 -9.26 14.34
C VAL A 143 -2.13 -9.89 12.98
N GLU A 144 -2.84 -10.97 12.62
CA GLU A 144 -2.70 -11.67 11.35
C GLU A 144 -3.05 -10.77 10.16
N ALA A 145 -4.09 -9.95 10.30
CA ALA A 145 -4.48 -8.95 9.32
C ALA A 145 -3.39 -7.88 9.15
N GLY A 146 -2.83 -7.41 10.26
CA GLY A 146 -1.68 -6.49 10.27
C GLY A 146 -0.48 -7.06 9.52
N LEU A 147 -0.09 -8.29 9.84
CA LEU A 147 1.00 -9.02 9.19
C LEU A 147 0.72 -9.25 7.70
N TYR A 148 -0.50 -9.66 7.36
CA TYR A 148 -0.91 -9.88 5.98
C TYR A 148 -0.80 -8.60 5.14
N MET A 149 -1.42 -7.51 5.59
CA MET A 149 -1.41 -6.24 4.87
C MET A 149 -0.01 -5.67 4.75
N ALA A 150 0.83 -5.85 5.77
CA ALA A 150 2.21 -5.45 5.73
C ALA A 150 3.01 -6.21 4.67
N LEU A 151 2.98 -7.54 4.69
CA LEU A 151 3.68 -8.37 3.72
C LEU A 151 3.18 -8.13 2.30
N LEU A 152 1.86 -7.99 2.14
CA LEU A 152 1.24 -7.60 0.88
C LEU A 152 1.72 -6.21 0.44
N GLY A 153 1.77 -5.25 1.33
CA GLY A 153 2.23 -3.90 1.03
C GLY A 153 3.71 -3.85 0.66
N ILE A 154 4.56 -4.67 1.29
CA ILE A 154 5.94 -4.89 0.83
C ILE A 154 5.90 -5.42 -0.61
N ALA A 155 5.14 -6.47 -0.91
CA ALA A 155 5.04 -6.98 -2.28
C ALA A 155 4.55 -5.89 -3.28
N LEU A 156 3.53 -5.13 -2.91
CA LEU A 156 2.91 -4.09 -3.74
C LEU A 156 3.78 -2.87 -4.00
N PHE A 157 4.53 -2.44 -2.99
CA PHE A 157 5.27 -1.19 -3.08
C PHE A 157 6.79 -1.40 -3.24
N ALA A 158 7.31 -2.59 -2.94
CA ALA A 158 8.70 -2.95 -3.20
C ALA A 158 8.88 -3.71 -4.52
N PHE A 159 8.07 -4.76 -4.73
CA PHE A 159 8.35 -5.75 -5.77
C PHE A 159 7.62 -5.46 -7.08
N ILE A 160 6.32 -5.17 -7.03
CA ILE A 160 5.50 -4.88 -8.22
C ILE A 160 6.01 -3.67 -9.01
N PRO A 161 6.40 -2.52 -8.41
CA PRO A 161 6.91 -1.38 -9.17
C PRO A 161 8.19 -1.72 -9.91
N TYR A 162 9.03 -2.61 -9.36
CA TYR A 162 10.24 -3.09 -10.01
C TYR A 162 9.93 -3.96 -11.23
N ILE A 163 8.97 -4.88 -11.10
CA ILE A 163 8.46 -5.69 -12.23
C ILE A 163 7.89 -4.78 -13.33
N LEU A 164 7.02 -3.84 -12.95
CA LEU A 164 6.39 -2.91 -13.89
C LEU A 164 7.41 -2.00 -14.58
N ALA A 165 8.46 -1.56 -13.88
CA ALA A 165 9.55 -0.78 -14.46
C ALA A 165 10.32 -1.58 -15.53
N ARG A 166 10.52 -2.89 -15.35
CA ARG A 166 11.14 -3.76 -16.36
C ARG A 166 10.27 -3.87 -17.61
N PHE A 167 8.96 -4.03 -17.44
CA PHE A 167 8.01 -4.03 -18.56
C PHE A 167 7.97 -2.69 -19.30
N HIS A 168 8.07 -1.58 -18.57
CA HIS A 168 8.12 -0.25 -19.18
C HIS A 168 9.41 -0.04 -19.98
N LYS A 169 10.58 -0.46 -19.46
CA LYS A 169 11.85 -0.38 -20.18
C LYS A 169 11.82 -1.15 -21.51
N LYS A 170 11.22 -2.34 -21.52
CA LYS A 170 11.04 -3.14 -22.74
C LYS A 170 10.16 -2.42 -23.77
N GLU A 171 9.08 -1.78 -23.32
CA GLU A 171 8.17 -0.97 -24.15
C GLU A 171 8.87 0.27 -24.74
N THR A 172 9.77 0.91 -23.99
CA THR A 172 10.51 2.10 -24.45
C THR A 172 11.57 1.74 -25.50
N GLN A 173 12.23 0.59 -25.35
CA GLN A 173 13.21 0.08 -26.33
C GLN A 173 12.55 -0.31 -27.66
N LEU A 174 11.27 -0.71 -27.65
CA LEU A 174 10.50 -1.02 -28.85
C LEU A 174 10.00 0.23 -29.60
N LYS A 175 10.06 1.43 -28.98
CA LYS A 175 9.53 2.70 -29.52
C LYS A 175 10.64 3.66 -30.01
N GLU A 176 11.84 3.18 -30.29
CA GLU A 176 13.00 4.05 -30.60
C GLU A 176 12.81 4.95 -31.83
N SER A 177 12.39 6.20 -31.58
CA SER A 177 12.80 7.43 -32.28
C SER A 177 12.15 8.61 -31.56
N GLY A 178 12.92 9.44 -30.85
CA GLY A 178 12.42 10.74 -30.39
C GLY A 178 12.93 11.23 -29.06
N HIS A 179 12.52 10.67 -27.92
CA HIS A 179 12.78 11.29 -26.61
C HIS A 179 13.16 10.27 -25.53
N GLN A 180 14.43 10.29 -25.12
CA GLN A 180 14.87 9.70 -23.86
C GLN A 180 14.23 10.44 -22.69
N LYS A 181 13.34 9.77 -21.94
CA LYS A 181 12.90 10.12 -20.57
C LYS A 181 11.98 9.00 -20.07
N LYS A 182 11.98 8.54 -18.82
CA LYS A 182 12.83 8.71 -17.64
C LYS A 182 12.70 7.34 -16.96
N THR A 183 13.81 6.68 -16.62
CA THR A 183 13.76 5.47 -15.78
C THR A 183 12.99 5.77 -14.49
N LEU A 184 12.45 4.74 -13.81
CA LEU A 184 11.77 4.89 -12.53
C LEU A 184 12.59 5.87 -11.64
N PRO A 185 11.99 7.00 -11.20
CA PRO A 185 12.71 8.01 -10.43
C PRO A 185 13.49 7.37 -9.27
N TRP A 186 14.70 7.85 -9.02
CA TRP A 186 15.63 7.22 -8.06
C TRP A 186 15.01 7.06 -6.67
N TYR A 187 14.20 8.02 -6.22
CA TYR A 187 13.52 7.95 -4.93
C TYR A 187 12.57 6.75 -4.84
N LEU A 188 11.87 6.39 -5.92
CA LEU A 188 11.02 5.19 -5.97
C LEU A 188 11.83 3.88 -5.99
N LYS A 189 13.11 3.93 -6.39
CA LYS A 189 14.02 2.78 -6.26
C LYS A 189 14.55 2.62 -4.83
N LEU A 190 14.66 3.72 -4.07
CA LEU A 190 15.08 3.71 -2.68
C LEU A 190 13.93 3.31 -1.74
N TYR A 191 12.69 3.65 -2.11
CA TYR A 191 11.50 3.39 -1.30
C TYR A 191 11.37 1.97 -0.73
N PRO A 192 11.61 0.88 -1.50
CA PRO A 192 11.60 -0.49 -0.98
C PRO A 192 12.52 -0.67 0.24
N TRP A 193 13.75 -0.15 0.15
CA TRP A 193 14.76 -0.26 1.19
C TRP A 193 14.43 0.60 2.40
N TYR A 194 13.90 1.80 2.15
CA TYR A 194 13.40 2.66 3.21
C TYR A 194 12.28 1.98 4.01
N LEU A 195 11.32 1.35 3.33
CA LEU A 195 10.22 0.64 3.97
C LEU A 195 10.70 -0.56 4.79
N ILE A 196 11.63 -1.36 4.24
CA ILE A 196 12.27 -2.47 4.96
C ILE A 196 13.02 -1.96 6.20
N GLY A 197 13.76 -0.85 6.09
CA GLY A 197 14.46 -0.25 7.22
C GLY A 197 13.52 0.15 8.36
N VAL A 198 12.39 0.79 8.02
CA VAL A 198 11.35 1.16 9.00
C VAL A 198 10.75 -0.06 9.68
N LEU A 199 10.51 -1.14 8.93
CA LEU A 199 10.01 -2.42 9.45
C LEU A 199 11.01 -3.06 10.41
N CYS A 200 12.28 -3.19 10.01
CA CYS A 200 13.32 -3.74 10.87
C CYS A 200 13.50 -2.92 12.15
N ALA A 201 13.38 -1.59 12.06
CA ALA A 201 13.44 -0.72 13.23
C ALA A 201 12.25 -0.96 14.19
N ALA A 202 11.03 -1.10 13.68
CA ALA A 202 9.84 -1.38 14.49
C ALA A 202 9.94 -2.74 15.20
N VAL A 203 10.28 -3.79 14.44
CA VAL A 203 10.46 -5.15 14.98
C VAL A 203 11.58 -5.19 15.99
N GLY A 204 12.73 -4.60 15.67
CA GLY A 204 13.87 -4.54 16.58
C GLY A 204 13.53 -3.78 17.87
N LEU A 205 12.90 -2.60 17.75
CA LEU A 205 12.50 -1.82 18.91
C LEU A 205 11.55 -2.63 19.81
N HIS A 206 10.50 -3.23 19.25
CA HIS A 206 9.57 -4.05 20.02
C HIS A 206 10.27 -5.27 20.64
N ALA A 207 11.11 -5.98 19.89
CA ALA A 207 11.79 -7.19 20.37
C ALA A 207 12.82 -6.91 21.48
N PHE A 208 13.55 -5.79 21.41
CA PHE A 208 14.57 -5.45 22.41
C PHE A 208 14.01 -4.75 23.65
N THR A 209 12.95 -3.95 23.50
CA THR A 209 12.44 -3.10 24.58
C THR A 209 11.07 -3.51 25.11
N GLY A 210 10.33 -4.34 24.38
CA GLY A 210 8.93 -4.64 24.66
C GLY A 210 7.97 -3.48 24.42
N LEU A 211 8.48 -2.32 23.96
CA LEU A 211 7.65 -1.13 23.77
C LEU A 211 6.61 -1.35 22.67
N THR A 212 5.42 -0.86 22.97
CA THR A 212 4.27 -0.76 22.08
C THR A 212 3.88 0.70 21.94
N THR A 213 2.94 1.00 21.05
CA THR A 213 2.42 2.35 20.91
C THR A 213 1.69 2.89 22.14
N ALA A 214 1.20 1.99 23.02
CA ALA A 214 0.57 2.39 24.28
C ALA A 214 1.58 3.03 25.25
N ASP A 215 2.85 2.61 25.18
CA ASP A 215 3.92 3.07 26.07
C ASP A 215 4.38 4.50 25.74
N PHE A 216 3.97 5.06 24.59
CA PHE A 216 4.30 6.42 24.18
C PHE A 216 3.33 7.49 24.67
N GLY A 217 2.30 7.13 25.46
CA GLY A 217 1.31 8.07 25.97
C GLY A 217 0.64 8.88 24.84
N ASP A 218 0.62 10.21 24.97
CA ASP A 218 0.03 11.12 23.96
C ASP A 218 0.68 10.97 22.57
N GLY A 219 1.97 10.62 22.51
CA GLY A 219 2.67 10.34 21.25
C GLY A 219 2.12 9.11 20.51
N GLY A 220 1.63 8.12 21.26
CA GLY A 220 0.96 6.95 20.72
C GLY A 220 -0.36 7.30 20.03
N ILE A 221 -1.13 8.22 20.60
CA ILE A 221 -2.40 8.70 20.02
C ILE A 221 -2.14 9.44 18.70
N VAL A 222 -1.13 10.31 18.67
CA VAL A 222 -0.74 11.02 17.43
C VAL A 222 -0.30 10.03 16.36
N LEU A 223 0.53 9.04 16.73
CA LEU A 223 0.98 8.00 15.82
C LEU A 223 -0.19 7.17 15.26
N GLN A 224 -1.15 6.81 16.11
CA GLN A 224 -2.34 6.05 15.74
C GLN A 224 -3.24 6.84 14.80
N PHE A 225 -3.46 8.13 15.08
CA PHE A 225 -4.26 9.00 14.23
C PHE A 225 -3.60 9.20 12.85
N TYR A 226 -2.29 9.52 12.84
CA TYR A 226 -1.56 9.78 11.60
C TYR A 226 -1.53 8.56 10.67
N SER A 227 -1.34 7.37 11.23
CA SER A 227 -1.40 6.12 10.45
C SER A 227 -2.81 5.70 10.06
N ALA A 228 -3.84 6.12 10.79
CA ALA A 228 -5.23 5.89 10.38
C ALA A 228 -5.61 6.73 9.14
N LEU A 229 -5.07 7.94 9.00
CA LEU A 229 -5.25 8.79 7.81
C LEU A 229 -4.75 8.13 6.52
N THR A 230 -3.82 7.18 6.61
CA THR A 230 -3.32 6.43 5.46
C THR A 230 -4.43 5.72 4.71
N VAL A 231 -5.46 5.20 5.39
CA VAL A 231 -6.54 4.43 4.74
C VAL A 231 -7.49 5.35 3.96
N PRO A 232 -8.07 6.43 4.54
CA PRO A 232 -8.85 7.39 3.77
C PRO A 232 -8.06 8.02 2.62
N ALA A 233 -6.77 8.27 2.82
CA ALA A 233 -5.98 8.96 1.83
C ALA A 233 -5.51 8.04 0.69
N ALA A 234 -5.23 6.75 0.94
CA ALA A 234 -4.88 5.78 -0.10
C ALA A 234 -6.02 5.45 -1.09
N LEU A 235 -7.22 5.97 -0.85
CA LEU A 235 -8.37 5.88 -1.76
C LEU A 235 -8.30 6.90 -2.89
N TYR A 236 -7.42 7.89 -2.77
CA TYR A 236 -7.17 8.95 -3.74
C TYR A 236 -5.73 8.81 -4.29
#